data_AF-A0A2A2HTW9-F1
#
_entry.id   AF-A0A2A2HTW9-F1
#
_cell.length_a   1.000
_cell.length_b   1.000
_cell.length_c   1.000
_cell.angle_alpha   90.00
_cell.angle_beta   90.00
_cell.angle_gamma   90.00
#
_symmetry.space_group_name_H-M   'P 1'
#
loop_
_entity.id
_entity.type
_entity.pdbx_description
1 polymer ?
#
loop_
_entity_poly.entity_id
_entity_poly.type
_entity_poly.pdbx_seq_one_letter_code
_entity_poly.pdbx_strand_id
1 'polypeptide(L)'
;MTVKTANTILFDHVLSKEEIKDNEIEIDFLERRYIPSGEDRIIFETPTQKPVIRDIDYSETISKNKKARIFLHDCCNGICTAGDLKVAAVQLKYDVYGEDYAVKVLESEAYKRKVMAILEAVKGKADIVVFPEFSIPFDYLEDIQEYANETGTIVFAGTHYVTEENLEKYEKYFTSDFGEEDFRKNICPIVIPNSKIIHNEKMFGAKEERDLFFHKGMKQGKLNHIFKLRDNLNLGVLVCFEYLNDELRHRLISACDVILVPQTNPNPSRFYGVAKNDLNSPLCAGNKACIMANGIFRIGKIKNGQFEPEKEEIEGGSSGILLTLDKDSYKMQDEGIISHFKDQKEQFILLATINTQFSASRDVQPGHEPIKTSFIHIFEEKEIRLIKKGDITKESTEEFLALIESINASTDRKELKNLIEKSSSLIGKYSPLMHENTKNLNNLDFEEIKGKCQCILIPAI
;
A
#
# COMPACT_ATOMS: atom_id res chain seq x y z
N MET A 1 -31.95 -26.64 -10.24
CA MET A 1 -31.81 -25.39 -9.47
C MET A 1 -31.04 -24.43 -10.35
N THR A 2 -31.41 -23.16 -10.36
CA THR A 2 -30.74 -22.18 -11.22
C THR A 2 -30.35 -20.97 -10.38
N VAL A 3 -29.06 -20.61 -10.38
CA VAL A 3 -28.56 -19.39 -9.74
C VAL A 3 -28.21 -18.40 -10.84
N LYS A 4 -28.77 -17.19 -10.74
CA LYS A 4 -28.55 -16.13 -11.73
C LYS A 4 -28.12 -14.83 -11.07
N THR A 5 -27.31 -14.07 -11.78
CA THR A 5 -26.99 -12.67 -11.47
C THR A 5 -27.35 -11.81 -12.67
N ALA A 6 -28.33 -10.91 -12.50
CA ALA A 6 -28.93 -10.16 -13.61
C ALA A 6 -29.25 -11.06 -14.82
N ASN A 7 -28.48 -10.97 -15.90
CA ASN A 7 -28.64 -11.76 -17.14
C ASN A 7 -27.69 -12.99 -17.24
N THR A 8 -26.81 -13.18 -16.26
CA THR A 8 -25.80 -14.24 -16.24
C THR A 8 -26.27 -15.43 -15.41
N ILE A 9 -26.09 -16.65 -15.94
CA ILE A 9 -26.39 -17.89 -15.23
C ILE A 9 -25.10 -18.40 -14.58
N LEU A 10 -25.07 -18.43 -13.26
CA LEU A 10 -23.93 -18.88 -12.46
C LEU A 10 -23.95 -20.40 -12.25
N PHE A 11 -25.15 -20.97 -12.13
CA PHE A 11 -25.39 -22.38 -11.90
C PHE A 11 -26.71 -22.79 -12.54
N ASP A 12 -26.76 -23.91 -13.26
CA ASP A 12 -28.00 -24.41 -13.87
C ASP A 12 -27.96 -25.92 -14.10
N HIS A 13 -28.14 -26.70 -13.03
CA HIS A 13 -28.32 -28.15 -13.12
C HIS A 13 -29.26 -28.72 -12.06
N VAL A 14 -29.60 -29.99 -12.25
CA VAL A 14 -30.38 -30.77 -11.28
C VAL A 14 -29.42 -31.25 -10.18
N LEU A 15 -29.73 -30.91 -8.93
CA LEU A 15 -28.86 -31.23 -7.79
C LEU A 15 -28.52 -32.73 -7.72
N SER A 16 -27.26 -33.03 -7.45
CA SER A 16 -26.76 -34.37 -7.20
C SER A 16 -27.29 -34.92 -5.88
N LYS A 17 -27.14 -36.23 -5.66
CA LYS A 17 -27.55 -36.85 -4.40
C LYS A 17 -26.70 -36.38 -3.22
N GLU A 18 -25.42 -36.12 -3.44
CA GLU A 18 -24.51 -35.56 -2.45
C GLU A 18 -24.90 -34.12 -2.08
N GLU A 19 -25.11 -33.24 -3.07
CA GLU A 19 -25.51 -31.83 -2.86
C GLU A 19 -26.82 -31.72 -2.05
N ILE A 20 -27.79 -32.61 -2.34
CA ILE A 20 -29.06 -32.68 -1.59
C ILE A 20 -28.84 -33.16 -0.15
N LYS A 21 -27.95 -34.13 0.05
CA LYS A 21 -27.68 -34.71 1.37
C LYS A 21 -26.97 -33.71 2.28
N ASP A 22 -26.01 -32.98 1.73
CA ASP A 22 -25.15 -32.06 2.48
C ASP A 22 -25.78 -30.66 2.58
N ASN A 23 -26.83 -30.38 1.80
CA ASN A 23 -27.49 -29.06 1.67
C ASN A 23 -26.49 -27.94 1.32
N GLU A 24 -25.48 -28.28 0.53
CA GLU A 24 -24.37 -27.40 0.19
C GLU A 24 -24.07 -27.49 -1.31
N ILE A 25 -23.79 -26.34 -1.91
CA ILE A 25 -23.48 -26.20 -3.32
C ILE A 25 -22.36 -25.18 -3.43
N GLU A 26 -21.26 -25.57 -4.03
CA GLU A 26 -20.11 -24.70 -4.26
C GLU A 26 -20.21 -24.08 -5.66
N ILE A 27 -20.10 -22.75 -5.73
CA ILE A 27 -20.06 -22.01 -6.99
C ILE A 27 -18.72 -21.27 -7.03
N ASP A 28 -17.85 -21.67 -7.95
CA ASP A 28 -16.60 -20.96 -8.18
C ASP A 28 -16.85 -19.69 -9.01
N PHE A 29 -16.84 -18.54 -8.32
CA PHE A 29 -17.03 -17.24 -8.94
C PHE A 29 -15.82 -16.78 -9.78
N LEU A 30 -14.62 -17.29 -9.50
CA LEU A 30 -13.39 -16.96 -10.23
C LEU A 30 -13.37 -17.62 -11.60
N GLU A 31 -13.77 -18.90 -11.71
CA GLU A 31 -13.97 -19.56 -13.01
C GLU A 31 -14.99 -18.80 -13.88
N ARG A 32 -15.99 -18.18 -13.24
CA ARG A 32 -17.04 -17.40 -13.90
C ARG A 32 -16.66 -15.94 -14.13
N ARG A 33 -15.47 -15.50 -13.71
CA ARG A 33 -14.99 -14.10 -13.77
C ARG A 33 -16.03 -13.12 -13.23
N TYR A 34 -16.73 -13.49 -12.16
CA TYR A 34 -17.83 -12.72 -11.61
C TYR A 34 -17.50 -12.22 -10.20
N ILE A 35 -17.64 -10.92 -9.96
CA ILE A 35 -17.59 -10.33 -8.62
C ILE A 35 -19.03 -9.99 -8.22
N PRO A 36 -19.56 -10.54 -7.11
CA PRO A 36 -20.94 -10.30 -6.72
C PRO A 36 -21.30 -8.81 -6.58
N SER A 37 -22.20 -8.35 -7.44
CA SER A 37 -22.69 -6.96 -7.49
C SER A 37 -23.64 -6.62 -6.34
N GLY A 38 -24.20 -7.64 -5.69
CA GLY A 38 -25.25 -7.51 -4.65
C GLY A 38 -26.68 -7.55 -5.20
N GLU A 39 -26.85 -7.79 -6.51
CA GLU A 39 -28.16 -7.97 -7.16
C GLU A 39 -28.48 -9.43 -7.49
N ASP A 40 -27.71 -10.37 -6.91
CA ASP A 40 -27.82 -11.78 -7.25
C ASP A 40 -29.10 -12.39 -6.69
N ARG A 41 -29.66 -13.33 -7.45
CA ARG A 41 -30.87 -14.03 -7.08
C ARG A 41 -30.70 -15.53 -7.26
N ILE A 42 -31.04 -16.27 -6.22
CA ILE A 42 -31.23 -17.72 -6.32
C ILE A 42 -32.66 -17.97 -6.77
N ILE A 43 -32.83 -18.74 -7.85
CA ILE A 43 -34.12 -19.14 -8.38
C ILE A 43 -34.27 -20.66 -8.20
N PHE A 44 -35.19 -21.05 -7.33
CA PHE A 44 -35.58 -22.44 -7.16
C PHE A 44 -36.77 -22.75 -8.06
N GLU A 45 -36.52 -23.44 -9.16
CA GLU A 45 -37.56 -23.91 -10.08
C GLU A 45 -37.79 -25.41 -9.90
N THR A 46 -39.05 -25.81 -9.82
CA THR A 46 -39.47 -27.22 -9.89
C THR A 46 -40.53 -27.37 -10.97
N PRO A 47 -40.67 -28.54 -11.62
CA PRO A 47 -41.61 -28.72 -12.73
C PRO A 47 -43.08 -28.47 -12.37
N THR A 48 -43.43 -28.50 -11.08
CA THR A 48 -44.81 -28.50 -10.60
C THR A 48 -45.16 -27.28 -9.74
N GLN A 49 -44.21 -26.40 -9.43
CA GLN A 49 -44.43 -25.25 -8.54
C GLN A 49 -43.94 -23.94 -9.14
N LYS A 50 -44.50 -22.84 -8.64
CA LYS A 50 -44.01 -21.50 -9.00
C LYS A 50 -42.55 -21.33 -8.53
N PRO A 51 -41.69 -20.70 -9.35
CA PRO A 51 -40.32 -20.38 -8.94
C PRO A 51 -40.28 -19.61 -7.62
N VAL A 52 -39.37 -20.01 -6.73
CA VAL A 52 -39.05 -19.24 -5.52
C VAL A 52 -37.79 -18.43 -5.81
N ILE A 53 -37.90 -17.11 -5.66
CA ILE A 53 -36.78 -16.18 -5.88
C ILE A 53 -36.31 -15.67 -4.52
N ARG A 54 -35.00 -15.69 -4.30
CA ARG A 54 -34.33 -15.16 -3.10
C ARG A 54 -33.19 -14.24 -3.52
N ASP A 55 -33.23 -12.99 -3.07
CA ASP A 55 -32.10 -12.08 -3.21
C ASP A 55 -30.95 -12.54 -2.30
N ILE A 56 -29.71 -12.43 -2.77
CA ILE A 56 -28.51 -12.70 -1.99
C ILE A 56 -27.87 -11.38 -1.58
N ASP A 57 -27.80 -11.13 -0.27
CA ASP A 57 -27.08 -10.00 0.28
C ASP A 57 -25.68 -10.42 0.71
N TYR A 58 -24.67 -10.07 -0.10
CA TYR A 58 -23.26 -10.30 0.23
C TYR A 58 -22.65 -9.21 1.11
N SER A 59 -23.46 -8.27 1.58
CA SER A 59 -22.98 -7.17 2.40
C SER A 59 -23.05 -7.49 3.89
N GLU A 60 -22.01 -7.06 4.60
CA GLU A 60 -21.98 -7.05 6.06
C GLU A 60 -22.13 -5.61 6.58
N THR A 61 -22.73 -5.47 7.76
CA THR A 61 -22.87 -4.18 8.44
C THR A 61 -21.54 -3.81 9.09
N ILE A 62 -20.88 -2.78 8.54
CA ILE A 62 -19.60 -2.28 9.03
C ILE A 62 -19.73 -0.99 9.84
N SER A 63 -20.93 -0.39 9.90
CA SER A 63 -21.30 0.63 10.89
C SER A 63 -22.80 0.80 10.97
N LYS A 64 -23.30 1.53 11.99
CA LYS A 64 -24.73 1.71 12.29
C LYS A 64 -25.66 1.95 11.09
N ASN A 65 -25.17 2.53 9.99
CA ASN A 65 -25.94 2.72 8.74
C ASN A 65 -25.14 2.41 7.47
N LYS A 66 -24.04 1.64 7.54
CA LYS A 66 -23.26 1.30 6.35
C LYS A 66 -23.07 -0.20 6.20
N LYS A 67 -23.21 -0.61 4.95
CA LYS A 67 -22.99 -1.97 4.48
C LYS A 67 -21.84 -1.97 3.48
N ALA A 68 -21.00 -2.99 3.57
CA ALA A 68 -19.90 -3.21 2.65
C ALA A 68 -19.84 -4.67 2.24
N ARG A 69 -19.40 -4.92 1.01
CA ARG A 69 -19.03 -6.24 0.54
C ARG A 69 -17.55 -6.44 0.82
N ILE A 70 -17.22 -7.42 1.65
CA ILE A 70 -15.84 -7.78 1.96
C ILE A 70 -15.59 -9.20 1.45
N PHE A 71 -14.86 -9.33 0.34
CA PHE A 71 -14.57 -10.62 -0.29
C PHE A 71 -13.17 -11.10 0.03
N LEU A 72 -13.02 -12.42 0.16
CA LEU A 72 -11.70 -13.04 0.13
C LEU A 72 -11.27 -13.17 -1.34
N HIS A 73 -10.10 -12.63 -1.68
CA HIS A 73 -9.48 -12.81 -2.98
C HIS A 73 -8.24 -13.69 -2.83
N ASP A 74 -8.20 -14.80 -3.57
CA ASP A 74 -7.09 -15.74 -3.52
C ASP A 74 -5.95 -15.29 -4.44
N CYS A 75 -4.82 -14.96 -3.84
CA CYS A 75 -3.58 -14.56 -4.51
C CYS A 75 -2.50 -15.65 -4.46
N CYS A 76 -2.85 -16.92 -4.18
CA CYS A 76 -1.91 -18.04 -4.05
C CYS A 76 -1.30 -18.47 -5.40
N ASN A 77 -0.84 -17.53 -6.22
CA ASN A 77 -0.31 -17.75 -7.57
C ASN A 77 1.21 -18.00 -7.56
N GLY A 78 1.74 -18.65 -6.51
CA GLY A 78 3.17 -18.90 -6.37
C GLY A 78 4.01 -17.75 -5.79
N ILE A 79 3.36 -16.68 -5.32
CA ILE A 79 4.00 -15.55 -4.63
C ILE A 79 4.04 -15.86 -3.12
N CYS A 80 5.19 -15.64 -2.46
CA CYS A 80 5.36 -15.85 -1.01
C CYS A 80 5.04 -17.30 -0.53
N THR A 81 5.46 -18.32 -1.30
CA THR A 81 5.10 -19.73 -1.09
C THR A 81 5.62 -20.36 0.21
N ALA A 82 6.67 -19.81 0.82
CA ALA A 82 7.14 -20.22 2.14
C ALA A 82 7.98 -19.10 2.79
N GLY A 83 8.00 -19.07 4.13
CA GLY A 83 8.89 -18.18 4.89
C GLY A 83 8.32 -16.78 5.16
N ASP A 84 9.24 -15.84 5.35
CA ASP A 84 8.96 -14.45 5.73
C ASP A 84 8.34 -13.66 4.58
N LEU A 85 7.53 -12.66 4.93
CA LEU A 85 6.96 -11.72 3.98
C LEU A 85 7.91 -10.53 3.82
N LYS A 86 8.36 -10.26 2.59
CA LYS A 86 9.18 -9.09 2.27
C LYS A 86 8.31 -7.96 1.77
N VAL A 87 8.38 -6.79 2.40
CA VAL A 87 7.55 -5.64 2.04
C VAL A 87 8.39 -4.39 1.83
N ALA A 88 7.99 -3.58 0.85
CA ALA A 88 8.46 -2.23 0.63
C ALA A 88 7.34 -1.21 0.91
N ALA A 89 7.50 -0.39 1.95
CA ALA A 89 6.64 0.77 2.21
C ALA A 89 7.31 2.04 1.66
N VAL A 90 6.64 2.73 0.74
CA VAL A 90 7.22 3.90 0.05
C VAL A 90 6.79 5.19 0.75
N GLN A 91 7.76 6.01 1.13
CA GLN A 91 7.56 7.42 1.48
C GLN A 91 7.93 8.30 0.29
N LEU A 92 6.92 8.79 -0.43
CA LEU A 92 7.10 9.52 -1.68
C LEU A 92 6.73 10.99 -1.54
N LYS A 93 7.49 11.88 -2.19
CA LYS A 93 7.13 13.29 -2.30
C LYS A 93 6.33 13.57 -3.57
N TYR A 94 5.20 14.25 -3.45
CA TYR A 94 4.35 14.61 -4.59
C TYR A 94 3.47 15.82 -4.29
N ASP A 95 3.03 16.49 -5.34
CA ASP A 95 2.08 17.60 -5.23
C ASP A 95 0.70 17.11 -5.66
N VAL A 96 -0.35 17.48 -4.94
CA VAL A 96 -1.74 17.14 -5.28
C VAL A 96 -2.57 18.39 -5.47
N TYR A 97 -3.56 18.31 -6.36
CA TYR A 97 -4.50 19.38 -6.63
C TYR A 97 -5.92 18.82 -6.81
N GLY A 98 -6.91 19.67 -6.55
CA GLY A 98 -8.29 19.36 -6.87
C GLY A 98 -8.62 19.77 -8.31
N GLU A 99 -9.25 18.86 -9.05
CA GLU A 99 -9.82 19.12 -10.38
C GLU A 99 -11.21 18.51 -10.46
N ASP A 100 -12.21 19.34 -10.78
CA ASP A 100 -13.64 19.00 -10.79
C ASP A 100 -14.18 18.35 -9.51
N TYR A 101 -14.04 17.04 -9.40
CA TYR A 101 -14.50 16.20 -8.29
C TYR A 101 -13.45 15.18 -7.80
N ALA A 102 -12.23 15.26 -8.34
CA ALA A 102 -11.13 14.33 -8.08
C ALA A 102 -9.89 15.05 -7.53
N VAL A 103 -9.27 14.48 -6.50
CA VAL A 103 -7.90 14.85 -6.14
C VAL A 103 -6.97 14.11 -7.09
N LYS A 104 -6.10 14.86 -7.76
CA LYS A 104 -5.11 14.34 -8.70
C LYS A 104 -3.71 14.68 -8.22
N VAL A 105 -2.76 13.80 -8.52
CA VAL A 105 -1.33 14.09 -8.37
C VAL A 105 -0.86 14.92 -9.56
N LEU A 106 0.08 15.83 -9.33
CA LEU A 106 0.73 16.58 -10.40
C LEU A 106 1.65 15.64 -11.19
N GLU A 107 1.19 15.27 -12.38
CA GLU A 107 1.89 14.32 -13.24
C GLU A 107 2.96 15.01 -14.10
N SER A 108 4.05 14.29 -14.35
CA SER A 108 5.07 14.63 -15.33
C SER A 108 5.87 13.40 -15.69
N GLU A 109 6.57 13.42 -16.83
CA GLU A 109 7.51 12.37 -17.20
C GLU A 109 8.59 12.13 -16.12
N ALA A 110 9.03 13.20 -15.44
CA ALA A 110 9.98 13.08 -14.33
C ALA A 110 9.37 12.32 -13.14
N TYR A 111 8.08 12.58 -12.85
CA TYR A 111 7.36 11.88 -11.79
C TYR A 111 7.13 10.40 -12.14
N LYS A 112 6.75 10.10 -13.38
CA LYS A 112 6.64 8.72 -13.89
C LYS A 112 7.97 7.96 -13.77
N ARG A 113 9.07 8.56 -14.24
CA ARG A 113 10.42 7.97 -14.09
C ARG A 113 10.79 7.71 -12.63
N LYS A 114 10.43 8.62 -11.72
CA LYS A 114 10.64 8.42 -10.28
C LYS A 114 9.89 7.18 -9.77
N VAL A 115 8.62 7.03 -10.09
CA VAL A 115 7.82 5.85 -9.69
C VAL A 115 8.42 4.56 -10.25
N MET A 116 8.79 4.54 -11.53
CA MET A 116 9.38 3.34 -12.14
C MET A 116 10.77 3.01 -11.58
N ALA A 117 11.59 4.03 -11.27
CA ALA A 117 12.88 3.82 -10.62
C ALA A 117 12.74 3.24 -9.19
N ILE A 118 11.69 3.62 -8.46
CA ILE A 118 11.36 3.04 -7.15
C ILE A 118 11.03 1.55 -7.29
N LEU A 119 10.19 1.19 -8.27
CA LEU A 119 9.85 -0.21 -8.55
C LEU A 119 11.07 -1.03 -8.94
N GLU A 120 11.90 -0.53 -9.85
CA GLU A 120 13.13 -1.23 -10.25
C GLU A 120 14.09 -1.42 -9.06
N ALA A 121 14.19 -0.44 -8.16
CA ALA A 121 15.07 -0.53 -6.99
C ALA A 121 14.67 -1.61 -5.97
N VAL A 122 13.40 -2.04 -5.98
CA VAL A 122 12.84 -3.07 -5.08
C VAL A 122 12.68 -4.43 -5.77
N LYS A 123 13.02 -4.54 -7.06
CA LYS A 123 12.99 -5.79 -7.81
C LYS A 123 13.78 -6.88 -7.08
N GLY A 124 13.11 -8.01 -6.81
CA GLY A 124 13.67 -9.15 -6.07
C GLY A 124 13.91 -8.91 -4.56
N LYS A 125 13.55 -7.73 -4.03
CA LYS A 125 13.73 -7.36 -2.62
C LYS A 125 12.41 -7.35 -1.83
N ALA A 126 11.27 -7.28 -2.50
CA ALA A 126 9.96 -7.24 -1.88
C ALA A 126 8.97 -8.15 -2.63
N ASP A 127 8.11 -8.83 -1.88
CA ASP A 127 6.94 -9.53 -2.41
C ASP A 127 5.77 -8.54 -2.63
N ILE A 128 5.73 -7.48 -1.80
CA ILE A 128 4.70 -6.45 -1.82
C ILE A 128 5.34 -5.06 -1.83
N VAL A 129 4.82 -4.16 -2.66
CA VAL A 129 5.11 -2.73 -2.64
C VAL A 129 3.85 -1.94 -2.30
N VAL A 130 3.94 -1.02 -1.35
CA VAL A 130 2.82 -0.15 -0.95
C VAL A 130 3.19 1.30 -1.18
N PHE A 131 2.45 1.96 -2.08
CA PHE A 131 2.55 3.39 -2.33
C PHE A 131 1.58 4.20 -1.47
N PRO A 132 1.88 5.47 -1.18
CA PRO A 132 0.96 6.38 -0.50
C PRO A 132 -0.35 6.61 -1.26
N GLU A 133 -1.39 7.02 -0.53
CA GLU A 133 -2.66 7.46 -1.12
C GLU A 133 -2.44 8.59 -2.14
N PHE A 134 -3.23 8.65 -3.22
CA PHE A 134 -3.11 9.66 -4.29
C PHE A 134 -1.78 9.71 -5.05
N SER A 135 -0.76 8.91 -4.71
CA SER A 135 0.56 9.10 -5.28
C SER A 135 0.73 8.48 -6.67
N ILE A 136 -0.09 7.50 -7.05
CA ILE A 136 0.02 6.84 -8.36
C ILE A 136 -1.21 7.19 -9.21
N PRO A 137 -1.03 7.88 -10.34
CA PRO A 137 -2.12 8.16 -11.26
C PRO A 137 -2.53 6.91 -12.04
N PHE A 138 -3.75 6.94 -12.59
CA PHE A 138 -4.32 5.83 -13.36
C PHE A 138 -3.42 5.40 -14.53
N ASP A 139 -2.87 6.36 -15.26
CA ASP A 139 -2.09 6.09 -16.49
C ASP A 139 -0.77 5.35 -16.24
N TYR A 140 -0.34 5.19 -14.98
CA TYR A 140 0.87 4.42 -14.66
C TYR A 140 0.58 2.93 -14.46
N LEU A 141 -0.70 2.55 -14.33
CA LEU A 141 -1.08 1.18 -13.97
C LEU A 141 -0.66 0.13 -15.02
N GLU A 142 -0.61 0.47 -16.30
CA GLU A 142 -0.15 -0.46 -17.35
C GLU A 142 1.34 -0.81 -17.15
N ASP A 143 2.21 0.17 -16.99
CA ASP A 143 3.64 -0.07 -16.75
C ASP A 143 3.88 -0.78 -15.41
N ILE A 144 3.08 -0.48 -14.39
CA ILE A 144 3.14 -1.17 -13.09
C ILE A 144 2.69 -2.63 -13.23
N GLN A 145 1.69 -2.92 -14.07
CA GLN A 145 1.27 -4.29 -14.38
C GLN A 145 2.37 -5.05 -15.12
N GLU A 146 3.06 -4.42 -16.08
CA GLU A 146 4.23 -5.03 -16.75
C GLU A 146 5.32 -5.37 -15.75
N TYR A 147 5.68 -4.44 -14.86
CA TYR A 147 6.63 -4.68 -13.77
C TYR A 147 6.19 -5.82 -12.85
N ALA A 148 4.93 -5.85 -12.43
CA ALA A 148 4.39 -6.90 -11.55
C ALA A 148 4.48 -8.28 -12.21
N ASN A 149 4.12 -8.36 -13.50
CA ASN A 149 4.20 -9.59 -14.29
C ASN A 149 5.64 -10.10 -14.42
N GLU A 150 6.60 -9.21 -14.66
CA GLU A 150 8.01 -9.57 -14.81
C GLU A 150 8.62 -10.05 -13.49
N THR A 151 8.26 -9.40 -12.37
CA THR A 151 8.97 -9.58 -11.09
C THR A 151 8.27 -10.51 -10.11
N GLY A 152 7.00 -10.82 -10.34
CA GLY A 152 6.18 -11.56 -9.36
C GLY A 152 5.85 -10.74 -8.11
N THR A 153 5.91 -9.41 -8.19
CA THR A 153 5.65 -8.49 -7.06
C THR A 153 4.20 -8.00 -7.09
N ILE A 154 3.53 -7.99 -5.94
CA ILE A 154 2.20 -7.38 -5.80
C ILE A 154 2.37 -5.89 -5.48
N VAL A 155 1.67 -5.01 -6.18
CA VAL A 155 1.75 -3.56 -5.97
C VAL A 155 0.41 -2.99 -5.52
N PHE A 156 0.37 -2.42 -4.32
CA PHE A 156 -0.71 -1.58 -3.83
C PHE A 156 -0.41 -0.15 -4.25
N ALA A 157 -1.01 0.27 -5.36
CA ALA A 157 -0.66 1.46 -6.12
C ALA A 157 -1.26 2.74 -5.52
N GLY A 158 -1.24 2.89 -4.20
CA GLY A 158 -1.83 4.07 -3.56
C GLY A 158 -3.33 4.16 -3.81
N THR A 159 -3.83 5.33 -4.20
CA THR A 159 -5.22 5.47 -4.62
C THR A 159 -5.41 6.54 -5.70
N HIS A 160 -6.55 6.53 -6.38
CA HIS A 160 -7.02 7.64 -7.21
C HIS A 160 -8.56 7.63 -7.30
N TYR A 161 -9.11 8.71 -7.87
CA TYR A 161 -10.54 8.80 -8.13
C TYR A 161 -10.92 8.15 -9.46
N VAL A 162 -12.06 7.46 -9.47
CA VAL A 162 -12.71 7.06 -10.74
C VAL A 162 -13.25 8.31 -11.42
N THR A 163 -12.84 8.51 -12.67
CA THR A 163 -13.20 9.64 -13.52
C THR A 163 -13.78 9.16 -14.85
N GLU A 164 -14.63 10.00 -15.45
CA GLU A 164 -15.23 9.74 -16.77
C GLU A 164 -14.20 9.52 -17.87
N GLU A 165 -13.11 10.29 -17.86
CA GLU A 165 -12.00 10.22 -18.82
C GLU A 165 -11.38 8.82 -18.95
N ASN A 166 -11.39 8.04 -17.87
CA ASN A 166 -10.72 6.74 -17.82
C ASN A 166 -11.70 5.56 -17.91
N LEU A 167 -13.01 5.79 -18.09
CA LEU A 167 -14.03 4.75 -18.00
C LEU A 167 -13.75 3.55 -18.94
N GLU A 168 -13.47 3.81 -20.22
CA GLU A 168 -13.15 2.76 -21.20
C GLU A 168 -11.87 2.00 -20.83
N LYS A 169 -10.89 2.68 -20.24
CA LYS A 169 -9.63 2.07 -19.83
C LYS A 169 -9.82 1.18 -18.59
N TYR A 170 -10.71 1.54 -17.66
CA TYR A 170 -11.00 0.70 -16.49
C TYR A 170 -11.44 -0.71 -16.90
N GLU A 171 -12.33 -0.85 -17.89
CA GLU A 171 -12.80 -2.15 -18.39
C GLU A 171 -11.67 -3.04 -18.94
N LYS A 172 -10.65 -2.42 -19.55
CA LYS A 172 -9.47 -3.11 -20.07
C LYS A 172 -8.62 -3.71 -18.95
N TYR A 173 -8.30 -2.90 -17.93
CA TYR A 173 -7.29 -3.28 -16.92
C TYR A 173 -7.87 -3.93 -15.66
N PHE A 174 -9.10 -3.59 -15.27
CA PHE A 174 -9.68 -4.04 -14.01
C PHE A 174 -10.59 -5.26 -14.18
N THR A 175 -10.71 -6.01 -13.08
CA THR A 175 -11.61 -7.18 -12.98
C THR A 175 -13.07 -6.75 -12.82
N SER A 176 -13.31 -5.58 -12.24
CA SER A 176 -14.65 -5.03 -12.04
C SER A 176 -15.06 -4.15 -13.21
N ASP A 177 -16.35 -4.16 -13.52
CA ASP A 177 -16.96 -3.17 -14.40
C ASP A 177 -17.13 -1.86 -13.63
N PHE A 178 -16.91 -0.74 -14.31
CA PHE A 178 -17.10 0.60 -13.78
C PHE A 178 -18.18 1.32 -14.56
N GLY A 179 -19.07 2.02 -13.86
CA GLY A 179 -20.11 2.86 -14.44
C GLY A 179 -20.09 4.30 -13.94
N GLU A 180 -21.03 5.12 -14.42
CA GLU A 180 -21.18 6.51 -13.97
C GLU A 180 -21.45 6.61 -12.45
N GLU A 181 -22.03 5.56 -11.86
CA GLU A 181 -22.23 5.44 -10.43
C GLU A 181 -20.92 5.32 -9.66
N ASP A 182 -19.80 4.98 -10.28
CA ASP A 182 -18.51 4.85 -9.62
C ASP A 182 -17.72 6.14 -9.61
N PHE A 183 -18.10 7.13 -10.42
CA PHE A 183 -17.46 8.44 -10.43
C PHE A 183 -17.41 9.04 -9.01
N ARG A 184 -16.27 9.64 -8.67
CA ARG A 184 -15.93 10.18 -7.34
C ARG A 184 -15.67 9.15 -6.25
N LYS A 185 -15.70 7.84 -6.54
CA LYS A 185 -15.13 6.86 -5.61
C LYS A 185 -13.62 6.97 -5.63
N ASN A 186 -13.02 7.02 -4.45
CA ASN A 186 -11.58 6.91 -4.26
C ASN A 186 -11.26 5.41 -4.15
N ILE A 187 -10.48 4.88 -5.09
CA ILE A 187 -10.15 3.46 -5.17
C ILE A 187 -8.65 3.23 -4.96
N CYS A 188 -8.30 2.16 -4.27
CA CYS A 188 -6.95 1.64 -4.17
C CYS A 188 -6.79 0.53 -5.20
N PRO A 189 -5.98 0.68 -6.27
CA PRO A 189 -5.66 -0.41 -7.19
C PRO A 189 -4.64 -1.37 -6.60
N ILE A 190 -4.87 -2.67 -6.79
CA ILE A 190 -4.01 -3.77 -6.39
C ILE A 190 -3.62 -4.51 -7.66
N VAL A 191 -2.38 -4.31 -8.07
CA VAL A 191 -1.78 -4.91 -9.25
C VAL A 191 -1.18 -6.25 -8.83
N ILE A 192 -1.78 -7.33 -9.30
CA ILE A 192 -1.36 -8.69 -9.01
C ILE A 192 -0.71 -9.27 -10.28
N PRO A 193 0.44 -9.97 -10.17
CA PRO A 193 1.10 -10.57 -11.32
C PRO A 193 0.18 -11.53 -12.10
N ASN A 194 0.21 -11.39 -13.42
CA ASN A 194 -0.50 -12.21 -14.40
C ASN A 194 -2.03 -12.25 -14.23
N SER A 195 -2.62 -11.22 -13.60
CA SER A 195 -4.07 -11.06 -13.49
C SER A 195 -4.50 -9.65 -13.92
N LYS A 196 -5.82 -9.47 -14.06
CA LYS A 196 -6.41 -8.12 -14.09
C LYS A 196 -6.23 -7.44 -12.73
N ILE A 197 -6.27 -6.11 -12.74
CA ILE A 197 -6.17 -5.27 -11.55
C ILE A 197 -7.44 -5.45 -10.70
N ILE A 198 -7.26 -5.52 -9.39
CA ILE A 198 -8.34 -5.53 -8.40
C ILE A 198 -8.33 -4.19 -7.69
N HIS A 199 -9.47 -3.80 -7.11
CA HIS A 199 -9.52 -2.56 -6.36
C HIS A 199 -10.29 -2.70 -5.04
N ASN A 200 -9.91 -1.88 -4.08
CA ASN A 200 -10.70 -1.60 -2.89
C ASN A 200 -11.25 -0.19 -2.98
N GLU A 201 -12.51 0.01 -2.62
CA GLU A 201 -13.14 1.31 -2.60
C GLU A 201 -13.10 1.92 -1.19
N LYS A 202 -12.63 3.16 -1.08
CA LYS A 202 -12.61 3.89 0.19
C LYS A 202 -14.03 4.21 0.66
N MET A 203 -14.42 3.62 1.78
CA MET A 203 -15.72 3.69 2.42
C MET A 203 -15.90 4.94 3.30
N PHE A 204 -14.80 5.47 3.84
CA PHE A 204 -14.80 6.64 4.72
C PHE A 204 -13.75 7.67 4.28
N GLY A 205 -14.23 8.78 3.71
CA GLY A 205 -13.38 9.94 3.41
C GLY A 205 -13.05 10.73 4.67
N ALA A 206 -11.87 11.35 4.73
CA ALA A 206 -11.47 12.34 5.72
C ALA A 206 -12.36 13.60 5.64
N LYS A 207 -12.26 14.51 6.61
CA LYS A 207 -13.07 15.74 6.61
C LYS A 207 -12.81 16.56 5.34
N GLU A 208 -11.57 16.58 4.90
CA GLU A 208 -11.07 17.29 3.74
C GLU A 208 -11.68 16.74 2.43
N GLU A 209 -11.81 15.42 2.32
CA GLU A 209 -12.46 14.77 1.17
C GLU A 209 -13.99 14.88 1.18
N ARG A 210 -14.58 15.13 2.36
CA ARG A 210 -16.03 15.35 2.51
C ARG A 210 -16.43 16.78 2.16
N ASP A 211 -15.65 17.77 2.58
CA ASP A 211 -16.04 19.18 2.52
C ASP A 211 -15.02 20.13 1.86
N LEU A 212 -13.71 19.82 1.82
CA LEU A 212 -12.69 20.80 1.37
C LEU A 212 -12.44 20.84 -0.14
N PHE A 213 -12.46 19.70 -0.85
CA PHE A 213 -12.08 19.72 -2.28
C PHE A 213 -13.25 20.02 -3.23
N PHE A 214 -14.48 19.58 -2.91
CA PHE A 214 -15.59 19.60 -3.87
C PHE A 214 -16.92 19.94 -3.23
N HIS A 215 -17.76 20.71 -3.94
CA HIS A 215 -19.16 20.96 -3.55
C HIS A 215 -20.01 19.68 -3.41
N LYS A 216 -19.59 18.55 -4.02
CA LYS A 216 -20.29 17.26 -3.98
C LYS A 216 -19.58 16.18 -3.13
N GLY A 217 -18.33 16.40 -2.71
CA GLY A 217 -17.50 15.47 -1.93
C GLY A 217 -17.20 14.12 -2.61
N MET A 218 -16.39 13.29 -1.93
CA MET A 218 -16.13 11.89 -2.30
C MET A 218 -17.40 11.02 -2.23
N LYS A 219 -17.61 10.13 -3.20
CA LYS A 219 -18.64 9.09 -3.12
C LYS A 219 -18.11 7.91 -2.30
N GLN A 220 -18.92 7.42 -1.35
CA GLN A 220 -18.51 6.32 -0.49
C GLN A 220 -18.41 5.01 -1.27
N GLY A 221 -17.30 4.31 -1.03
CA GLY A 221 -17.11 2.92 -1.42
C GLY A 221 -17.98 1.93 -0.68
N LYS A 222 -18.14 0.75 -1.26
CA LYS A 222 -18.91 -0.40 -0.78
C LYS A 222 -18.21 -1.74 -1.01
N LEU A 223 -16.98 -1.74 -1.52
CA LEU A 223 -16.23 -2.94 -1.87
C LEU A 223 -14.85 -2.92 -1.20
N ASN A 224 -14.51 -4.00 -0.51
CA ASN A 224 -13.18 -4.25 0.02
C ASN A 224 -12.83 -5.73 -0.18
N HIS A 225 -11.55 -6.03 -0.29
CA HIS A 225 -11.03 -7.37 -0.42
C HIS A 225 -10.01 -7.64 0.68
N ILE A 226 -10.07 -8.87 1.19
CA ILE A 226 -9.02 -9.52 1.97
C ILE A 226 -8.22 -10.37 1.00
N PHE A 227 -6.92 -10.14 0.90
CA PHE A 227 -6.05 -10.84 -0.04
C PHE A 227 -5.37 -12.01 0.66
N LYS A 228 -5.72 -13.23 0.28
CA LYS A 228 -5.11 -14.46 0.78
C LYS A 228 -3.84 -14.73 -0.01
N LEU A 229 -2.67 -14.53 0.59
CA LEU A 229 -1.40 -14.92 -0.06
C LEU A 229 -1.10 -16.41 0.10
N ARG A 230 -1.55 -16.99 1.23
CA ARG A 230 -1.52 -18.41 1.56
C ARG A 230 -2.43 -18.68 2.75
N ASP A 231 -2.62 -19.94 3.13
CA ASP A 231 -3.59 -20.39 4.15
C ASP A 231 -3.50 -19.67 5.50
N ASN A 232 -2.32 -19.18 5.88
CA ASN A 232 -2.07 -18.49 7.14
C ASN A 232 -1.51 -17.07 6.96
N LEU A 233 -1.78 -16.43 5.82
CA LEU A 233 -1.33 -15.08 5.55
C LEU A 233 -2.36 -14.31 4.72
N ASN A 234 -3.17 -13.54 5.42
CA ASN A 234 -4.18 -12.66 4.84
C ASN A 234 -3.76 -11.20 4.97
N LEU A 235 -3.99 -10.41 3.92
CA LEU A 235 -3.74 -8.97 3.91
C LEU A 235 -5.07 -8.21 3.85
N GLY A 236 -5.18 -7.13 4.61
CA GLY A 236 -6.27 -6.16 4.50
C GLY A 236 -5.75 -4.78 4.12
N VAL A 237 -6.60 -3.94 3.53
CA VAL A 237 -6.28 -2.55 3.20
C VAL A 237 -7.26 -1.62 3.87
N LEU A 238 -6.72 -0.60 4.55
CA LEU A 238 -7.47 0.51 5.14
C LEU A 238 -6.86 1.81 4.64
N VAL A 239 -7.56 2.55 3.78
CA VAL A 239 -7.01 3.76 3.16
C VAL A 239 -7.11 4.92 4.14
N CYS A 240 -5.97 5.44 4.58
CA CYS A 240 -5.86 6.67 5.36
C CYS A 240 -6.86 6.71 6.53
N PHE A 241 -7.78 7.69 6.55
CA PHE A 241 -8.75 7.90 7.63
C PHE A 241 -9.62 6.67 7.96
N GLU A 242 -9.80 5.72 7.04
CA GLU A 242 -10.48 4.45 7.31
C GLU A 242 -9.85 3.67 8.46
N TYR A 243 -8.53 3.79 8.65
CA TYR A 243 -7.83 3.14 9.75
C TYR A 243 -8.33 3.60 11.13
N LEU A 244 -8.89 4.81 11.24
CA LEU A 244 -9.45 5.31 12.49
C LEU A 244 -10.93 4.92 12.70
N ASN A 245 -11.54 4.19 11.76
CA ASN A 245 -12.88 3.64 11.96
C ASN A 245 -12.81 2.33 12.74
N ASP A 246 -13.23 2.32 13.99
CA ASP A 246 -13.09 1.14 14.87
C ASP A 246 -13.83 -0.10 14.35
N GLU A 247 -15.03 0.06 13.80
CA GLU A 247 -15.85 -1.07 13.34
C GLU A 247 -15.21 -1.77 12.12
N LEU A 248 -14.84 -1.01 11.08
CA LEU A 248 -14.14 -1.54 9.91
C LEU A 248 -12.73 -2.03 10.26
N ARG A 249 -11.99 -1.28 11.09
CA ARG A 249 -10.64 -1.68 11.54
C ARG A 249 -10.67 -3.01 12.27
N HIS A 250 -11.53 -3.16 13.28
CA HIS A 250 -11.62 -4.41 14.04
C HIS A 250 -12.07 -5.59 13.18
N ARG A 251 -12.98 -5.35 12.22
CA ARG A 251 -13.40 -6.38 11.27
C ARG A 251 -12.24 -6.90 10.40
N LEU A 252 -11.38 -6.01 9.90
CA LEU A 252 -10.22 -6.41 9.10
C LEU A 252 -9.07 -6.96 9.94
N ILE A 253 -8.72 -6.35 11.08
CA ILE A 253 -7.66 -6.86 11.98
C ILE A 253 -7.98 -8.28 12.48
N SER A 254 -9.26 -8.62 12.64
CA SER A 254 -9.67 -9.96 13.05
C SER A 254 -9.51 -11.02 11.95
N ALA A 255 -9.50 -10.60 10.68
CA ALA A 255 -9.46 -11.52 9.53
C ALA A 255 -8.14 -11.50 8.76
N CYS A 256 -7.29 -10.50 8.99
CA CYS A 256 -6.02 -10.29 8.29
C CYS A 256 -4.84 -10.35 9.25
N ASP A 257 -3.71 -10.83 8.77
CA ASP A 257 -2.44 -10.88 9.49
C ASP A 257 -1.60 -9.61 9.27
N VAL A 258 -1.76 -8.99 8.10
CA VAL A 258 -1.13 -7.71 7.78
C VAL A 258 -2.19 -6.70 7.34
N ILE A 259 -2.14 -5.50 7.90
CA ILE A 259 -2.95 -4.37 7.48
C ILE A 259 -2.07 -3.36 6.76
N LEU A 260 -2.39 -3.08 5.50
CA LEU A 260 -1.74 -2.07 4.69
C LEU A 260 -2.53 -0.76 4.79
N VAL A 261 -1.82 0.35 5.00
CA VAL A 261 -2.40 1.68 5.15
C VAL A 261 -1.69 2.65 4.20
N PRO A 262 -2.11 2.70 2.92
CA PRO A 262 -1.80 3.82 2.03
C PRO A 262 -2.42 5.10 2.59
N GLN A 263 -1.63 6.17 2.73
CA GLN A 263 -2.12 7.42 3.30
C GLN A 263 -1.45 8.68 2.75
N THR A 264 -2.25 9.75 2.66
CA THR A 264 -1.81 11.14 2.52
C THR A 264 -2.24 11.86 3.79
N ASN A 265 -1.47 11.69 4.86
CA ASN A 265 -1.83 12.16 6.19
C ASN A 265 -0.80 13.19 6.71
N PRO A 266 -1.20 14.44 6.99
CA PRO A 266 -0.27 15.47 7.47
C PRO A 266 0.28 15.15 8.87
N ASN A 267 -0.43 14.34 9.67
CA ASN A 267 0.00 13.98 11.02
C ASN A 267 -0.41 12.52 11.36
N PRO A 268 0.44 11.54 11.05
CA PRO A 268 0.12 10.12 11.27
C PRO A 268 0.27 9.67 12.73
N SER A 269 0.66 10.54 13.67
CA SER A 269 0.93 10.17 15.08
C SER A 269 -0.23 9.41 15.74
N ARG A 270 -1.48 9.84 15.48
CA ARG A 270 -2.68 9.18 16.00
C ARG A 270 -2.84 7.76 15.45
N PHE A 271 -2.49 7.53 14.18
CA PHE A 271 -2.60 6.23 13.54
C PHE A 271 -1.62 5.25 14.17
N TYR A 272 -0.36 5.68 14.36
CA TYR A 272 0.64 4.90 15.08
C TYR A 272 0.20 4.59 16.53
N GLY A 273 -0.44 5.53 17.22
CA GLY A 273 -0.98 5.30 18.56
C GLY A 273 -2.05 4.20 18.59
N VAL A 274 -2.98 4.23 17.63
CA VAL A 274 -4.01 3.19 17.47
C VAL A 274 -3.39 1.84 17.11
N ALA A 275 -2.47 1.82 16.14
CA ALA A 275 -1.78 0.59 15.73
C ALA A 275 -1.04 -0.08 16.87
N LYS A 276 -0.32 0.70 17.69
CA LYS A 276 0.34 0.16 18.88
C LYS A 276 -0.66 -0.46 19.84
N ASN A 277 -1.81 0.16 20.07
CA ASN A 277 -2.83 -0.42 20.96
C ASN A 277 -3.37 -1.74 20.42
N ASP A 278 -3.70 -1.81 19.13
CA ASP A 278 -4.21 -3.02 18.50
C ASP A 278 -3.17 -4.16 18.51
N LEU A 279 -1.89 -3.84 18.27
CA LEU A 279 -0.81 -4.84 18.24
C LEU A 279 -0.38 -5.32 19.63
N ASN A 280 -0.48 -4.47 20.64
CA ASN A 280 -0.17 -4.80 22.03
C ASN A 280 -1.28 -5.58 22.72
N SER A 281 -2.51 -5.49 22.21
CA SER A 281 -3.69 -6.19 22.73
C SER A 281 -4.51 -6.75 21.55
N PRO A 282 -3.96 -7.73 20.80
CA PRO A 282 -4.57 -8.21 19.58
C PRO A 282 -5.90 -8.92 19.86
N LEU A 283 -6.90 -8.64 19.03
CA LEU A 283 -8.25 -9.24 19.12
C LEU A 283 -8.26 -10.74 18.81
N CYS A 284 -7.25 -11.23 18.10
CA CYS A 284 -7.11 -12.62 17.72
C CYS A 284 -5.65 -13.08 17.89
N ALA A 285 -5.46 -14.40 17.99
CA ALA A 285 -4.14 -14.98 18.08
C ALA A 285 -3.35 -14.83 16.77
N GLY A 286 -2.01 -14.81 16.89
CA GLY A 286 -1.10 -14.73 15.74
C GLY A 286 -0.23 -13.48 15.75
N ASN A 287 0.82 -13.47 14.92
CA ASN A 287 1.56 -12.25 14.64
C ASN A 287 0.71 -11.32 13.77
N LYS A 288 0.63 -10.04 14.13
CA LYS A 288 -0.03 -9.02 13.31
C LYS A 288 0.97 -7.96 12.91
N ALA A 289 0.83 -7.42 11.70
CA ALA A 289 1.62 -6.30 11.24
C ALA A 289 0.75 -5.18 10.66
N CYS A 290 1.20 -3.94 10.80
CA CYS A 290 0.63 -2.76 10.19
C CYS A 290 1.70 -2.03 9.38
N ILE A 291 1.44 -1.83 8.10
CA ILE A 291 2.37 -1.25 7.12
C ILE A 291 1.79 0.09 6.66
N MET A 292 2.42 1.17 7.08
CA MET A 292 1.95 2.53 6.86
C MET A 292 2.83 3.23 5.82
N ALA A 293 2.31 3.39 4.59
CA ALA A 293 2.97 4.13 3.51
C ALA A 293 2.36 5.53 3.42
N ASN A 294 3.11 6.55 3.87
CA ASN A 294 2.66 7.94 3.90
C ASN A 294 3.40 8.83 2.92
N GLY A 295 2.65 9.72 2.28
CA GLY A 295 3.21 10.73 1.38
C GLY A 295 3.85 11.90 2.12
N ILE A 296 4.75 12.57 1.42
CA ILE A 296 5.23 13.91 1.72
C ILE A 296 4.61 14.82 0.65
N PHE A 297 3.73 15.75 1.01
CA PHE A 297 2.90 16.37 -0.01
C PHE A 297 2.63 17.85 0.20
N ARG A 298 2.28 18.52 -0.90
CA ARG A 298 1.63 19.84 -0.87
C ARG A 298 0.30 19.75 -1.58
N ILE A 299 -0.66 20.52 -1.07
CA ILE A 299 -1.96 20.70 -1.69
C ILE A 299 -1.94 22.06 -2.41
N GLY A 300 -2.43 22.09 -3.64
CA GLY A 300 -2.46 23.29 -4.46
C GLY A 300 -3.60 23.31 -5.48
N LYS A 301 -3.52 24.27 -6.39
CA LYS A 301 -4.47 24.44 -7.50
C LYS A 301 -3.71 24.70 -8.79
N ILE A 302 -4.29 24.29 -9.92
CA ILE A 302 -3.78 24.66 -11.23
C ILE A 302 -4.34 26.04 -11.61
N LYS A 303 -3.47 27.02 -11.82
CA LYS A 303 -3.82 28.32 -12.39
C LYS A 303 -2.95 28.60 -13.60
N ASN A 304 -3.58 28.96 -14.73
CA ASN A 304 -2.88 29.23 -15.99
C ASN A 304 -1.92 28.11 -16.41
N GLY A 305 -2.28 26.85 -16.16
CA GLY A 305 -1.44 25.68 -16.48
C GLY A 305 -0.25 25.45 -15.53
N GLN A 306 -0.17 26.18 -14.41
CA GLN A 306 0.88 26.01 -13.40
C GLN A 306 0.30 25.64 -12.05
N PHE A 307 1.03 24.80 -11.31
CA PHE A 307 0.68 24.44 -9.95
C PHE A 307 1.06 25.56 -8.97
N GLU A 308 0.06 26.07 -8.26
CA GLU A 308 0.24 27.01 -7.15
C GLU A 308 -0.12 26.32 -5.82
N PRO A 309 0.84 26.11 -4.91
CA PRO A 309 0.56 25.50 -3.62
C PRO A 309 -0.30 26.43 -2.74
N GLU A 310 -1.21 25.86 -1.95
CA GLU A 310 -2.01 26.62 -0.97
C GLU A 310 -1.16 27.08 0.23
N LYS A 311 -0.16 26.27 0.58
CA LYS A 311 0.85 26.55 1.60
C LYS A 311 2.23 26.22 1.04
N GLU A 312 3.21 27.07 1.34
CA GLU A 312 4.61 26.80 0.99
C GLU A 312 5.17 25.59 1.74
N GLU A 313 4.65 25.30 2.93
CA GLU A 313 5.12 24.17 3.73
C GLU A 313 4.63 22.83 3.17
N ILE A 314 5.57 21.88 3.06
CA ILE A 314 5.31 20.49 2.77
C ILE A 314 4.79 19.77 4.02
N GLU A 315 3.71 19.02 3.89
CA GLU A 315 3.07 18.25 4.96
C GLU A 315 3.41 16.74 4.84
N GLY A 316 3.07 15.96 5.86
CA GLY A 316 3.17 14.50 5.84
C GLY A 316 4.53 13.91 6.23
N GLY A 317 4.86 12.75 5.67
CA GLY A 317 6.00 11.91 6.03
C GLY A 317 5.72 10.92 7.17
N SER A 318 6.77 10.34 7.77
CA SER A 318 6.66 9.29 8.80
C SER A 318 5.98 7.99 8.33
N SER A 319 6.41 7.40 7.21
CA SER A 319 6.11 6.00 6.87
C SER A 319 6.79 5.04 7.84
N GLY A 320 6.20 3.86 8.03
CA GLY A 320 6.66 2.93 9.06
C GLY A 320 5.93 1.60 9.07
N ILE A 321 6.54 0.63 9.75
CA ILE A 321 6.02 -0.72 9.91
C ILE A 321 5.99 -1.02 11.40
N LEU A 322 4.87 -1.60 11.86
CA LEU A 322 4.69 -2.07 13.23
C LEU A 322 4.26 -3.53 13.20
N LEU A 323 4.62 -4.28 14.24
CA LEU A 323 4.16 -5.65 14.42
C LEU A 323 3.93 -6.00 15.89
N THR A 324 3.20 -7.08 16.13
CA THR A 324 3.05 -7.67 17.45
C THR A 324 4.40 -8.16 17.96
N LEU A 325 4.73 -7.79 19.20
CA LEU A 325 5.94 -8.23 19.86
C LEU A 325 5.67 -9.35 20.85
N ASP A 326 6.61 -10.28 21.00
CA ASP A 326 6.64 -11.13 22.19
C ASP A 326 7.11 -10.34 23.44
N LYS A 327 6.94 -10.94 24.61
CA LYS A 327 7.22 -10.31 25.92
C LYS A 327 8.70 -9.92 26.10
N ASP A 328 9.62 -10.62 25.44
CA ASP A 328 11.06 -10.37 25.57
C ASP A 328 11.52 -9.28 24.58
N SER A 329 10.96 -9.25 23.37
CA SER A 329 11.13 -8.18 22.38
C SER A 329 10.58 -6.84 22.85
N TYR A 330 9.60 -6.85 23.75
CA TYR A 330 9.07 -5.64 24.38
C TYR A 330 10.11 -4.82 25.14
N LYS A 331 11.18 -5.46 25.63
CA LYS A 331 12.31 -4.78 26.29
C LYS A 331 13.29 -4.16 25.28
N MET A 332 13.17 -4.52 24.00
CA MET A 332 13.97 -4.04 22.87
C MET A 332 13.20 -3.00 22.01
N GLN A 333 12.12 -2.41 22.55
CA GLN A 333 11.27 -1.42 21.84
C GLN A 333 12.06 -0.28 21.16
N ASP A 334 13.24 0.04 21.66
CA ASP A 334 14.11 1.11 21.15
C ASP A 334 14.94 0.70 19.89
N GLU A 335 14.91 -0.57 19.46
CA GLU A 335 15.78 -1.12 18.40
C GLU A 335 15.14 -1.16 16.99
N GLY A 336 14.09 -0.39 16.71
CA GLY A 336 13.56 -0.27 15.34
C GLY A 336 12.45 -1.26 14.97
N ILE A 337 11.79 -1.84 15.96
CA ILE A 337 10.55 -2.62 15.81
C ILE A 337 9.40 -1.75 15.25
N ILE A 338 9.48 -0.43 15.49
CA ILE A 338 8.55 0.59 15.01
C ILE A 338 9.39 1.71 14.39
N SER A 339 9.78 1.55 13.13
CA SER A 339 10.50 2.59 12.41
C SER A 339 9.52 3.69 11.99
N HIS A 340 9.18 4.60 12.91
CA HIS A 340 8.50 5.86 12.57
C HIS A 340 9.50 7.00 12.81
N PHE A 341 9.98 7.61 11.73
CA PHE A 341 10.89 8.74 11.80
C PHE A 341 10.07 10.02 11.88
N LYS A 342 9.86 10.51 13.11
CA LYS A 342 9.14 11.75 13.35
C LYS A 342 9.82 12.90 12.62
N ASP A 343 9.00 13.75 12.02
CA ASP A 343 9.43 14.99 11.36
C ASP A 343 10.40 14.78 10.18
N GLN A 344 10.53 13.54 9.69
CA GLN A 344 11.40 13.19 8.58
C GLN A 344 10.69 13.41 7.24
N LYS A 345 11.04 14.52 6.57
CA LYS A 345 10.52 14.91 5.24
C LYS A 345 11.44 14.46 4.10
N GLU A 346 12.13 13.33 4.26
CA GLU A 346 12.97 12.72 3.21
C GLU A 346 12.21 11.60 2.48
N GLN A 347 12.47 11.43 1.20
CA GLN A 347 11.88 10.35 0.40
C GLN A 347 12.69 9.06 0.59
N PHE A 348 12.02 7.94 0.86
CA PHE A 348 12.69 6.64 1.03
C PHE A 348 11.76 5.47 0.75
N ILE A 349 12.37 4.30 0.57
CA ILE A 349 11.70 3.00 0.59
C ILE A 349 12.15 2.29 1.86
N LEU A 350 11.20 1.95 2.72
CA LEU A 350 11.43 1.12 3.90
C LEU A 350 11.19 -0.34 3.51
N LEU A 351 12.28 -1.10 3.44
CA LEU A 351 12.24 -2.54 3.25
C LEU A 351 12.14 -3.22 4.61
N ALA A 352 11.28 -4.22 4.72
CA ALA A 352 11.16 -5.06 5.90
C ALA A 352 10.96 -6.53 5.54
N THR A 353 11.54 -7.41 6.34
CA THR A 353 11.25 -8.85 6.32
C THR A 353 10.47 -9.21 7.58
N ILE A 354 9.22 -9.64 7.40
CA ILE A 354 8.27 -9.92 8.47
C ILE A 354 8.13 -11.43 8.64
N ASN A 355 8.45 -11.94 9.83
CA ASN A 355 8.22 -13.35 10.15
C ASN A 355 6.73 -13.62 10.38
N THR A 356 6.15 -14.34 9.43
CA THR A 356 4.71 -14.66 9.39
C THR A 356 4.38 -16.04 10.00
N GLN A 357 5.38 -16.75 10.53
CA GLN A 357 5.21 -18.07 11.15
C GLN A 357 5.05 -18.00 12.68
N PHE A 358 5.28 -16.83 13.28
CA PHE A 358 5.11 -16.60 14.71
C PHE A 358 3.63 -16.54 15.13
N SER A 359 3.30 -17.18 16.25
CA SER A 359 1.99 -17.13 16.91
C SER A 359 2.17 -17.02 18.42
N ALA A 360 1.81 -15.86 18.97
CA ALA A 360 1.87 -15.58 20.41
C ALA A 360 1.02 -16.53 21.30
N SER A 361 0.18 -17.38 20.69
CA SER A 361 -0.72 -18.32 21.39
C SER A 361 -0.17 -19.74 21.54
N ARG A 362 1.00 -20.06 20.98
CA ARG A 362 1.56 -21.42 20.98
C ARG A 362 2.81 -21.50 21.86
N ASP A 363 2.75 -22.27 22.94
CA ASP A 363 3.80 -22.39 23.99
C ASP A 363 5.14 -23.01 23.54
N VAL A 364 5.26 -23.52 22.30
CA VAL A 364 6.41 -24.34 21.85
C VAL A 364 7.17 -23.74 20.68
N GLN A 365 7.03 -22.43 20.45
CA GLN A 365 7.61 -21.78 19.26
C GLN A 365 9.01 -21.18 19.52
N PRO A 366 9.87 -21.12 18.49
CA PRO A 366 11.04 -20.25 18.52
C PRO A 366 10.60 -18.81 18.82
N GLY A 367 11.40 -18.10 19.62
CA GLY A 367 11.13 -16.72 20.01
C GLY A 367 10.95 -15.79 18.80
N HIS A 368 10.32 -14.64 19.01
CA HIS A 368 10.11 -13.67 17.95
C HIS A 368 11.45 -13.12 17.44
N GLU A 369 11.69 -13.22 16.13
CA GLU A 369 12.84 -12.56 15.52
C GLU A 369 12.53 -11.06 15.29
N PRO A 370 13.44 -10.14 15.65
CA PRO A 370 13.26 -8.72 15.32
C PRO A 370 13.09 -8.50 13.81
N ILE A 371 12.26 -7.52 13.42
CA ILE A 371 12.15 -7.14 12.00
C ILE A 371 13.52 -6.69 11.50
N LYS A 372 13.97 -7.29 10.41
CA LYS A 372 15.10 -6.78 9.64
C LYS A 372 14.59 -5.67 8.72
N THR A 373 15.04 -4.44 8.97
CA THR A 373 14.71 -3.28 8.14
C THR A 373 15.94 -2.72 7.42
N SER A 374 15.72 -2.16 6.23
CA SER A 374 16.73 -1.39 5.50
C SER A 374 16.07 -0.28 4.70
N PHE A 375 16.85 0.72 4.30
CA PHE A 375 16.36 1.88 3.57
C PHE A 375 16.96 1.93 2.18
N ILE A 376 16.14 2.33 1.21
CA ILE A 376 16.61 2.87 -0.05
C ILE A 376 16.26 4.35 -0.06
N HIS A 377 17.28 5.21 0.05
CA HIS A 377 17.10 6.65 0.01
C HIS A 377 16.75 7.10 -1.41
N ILE A 378 15.78 8.00 -1.56
CA ILE A 378 15.36 8.52 -2.86
C ILE A 378 15.81 9.98 -2.94
N PHE A 379 16.67 10.27 -3.90
CA PHE A 379 17.17 11.61 -4.17
C PHE A 379 16.72 12.09 -5.55
N GLU A 380 16.29 13.35 -5.63
CA GLU A 380 16.02 14.01 -6.91
C GLU A 380 17.10 15.07 -7.15
N GLU A 381 17.82 14.98 -8.27
CA GLU A 381 18.91 15.92 -8.60
C GLU A 381 18.41 17.38 -8.62
N LYS A 382 17.20 17.58 -9.16
CA LYS A 382 16.52 18.88 -9.17
C LYS A 382 16.27 19.42 -7.77
N GLU A 383 15.84 18.57 -6.83
CA GLU A 383 15.60 18.99 -5.46
C GLU A 383 16.90 19.36 -4.76
N ILE A 384 17.92 18.49 -4.88
CA ILE A 384 19.26 18.72 -4.31
C ILE A 384 19.83 20.07 -4.74
N ARG A 385 19.74 20.40 -6.04
CA ARG A 385 20.22 21.67 -6.60
C ARG A 385 19.41 22.90 -6.20
N LEU A 386 18.18 22.72 -5.71
CA LEU A 386 17.30 23.79 -5.26
C LEU A 386 17.37 24.04 -3.75
N ILE A 387 18.13 23.24 -2.99
CA ILE A 387 18.27 23.44 -1.54
C ILE A 387 18.97 24.78 -1.26
N LYS A 388 18.24 25.69 -0.63
CA LYS A 388 18.73 27.00 -0.17
C LYS A 388 18.81 27.03 1.36
N LYS A 389 19.72 26.26 1.95
CA LYS A 389 20.10 26.38 3.37
C LYS A 389 21.44 27.11 3.47
N GLY A 390 21.61 27.98 4.47
CA GLY A 390 22.73 28.93 4.56
C GLY A 390 24.14 28.33 4.41
N ASP A 391 24.32 27.06 4.78
CA ASP A 391 25.61 26.36 4.73
C ASP A 391 25.76 25.38 3.53
N ILE A 392 24.84 25.45 2.55
CA ILE A 392 24.84 24.64 1.33
C ILE A 392 25.25 25.53 0.15
N THR A 393 26.36 25.17 -0.49
CA THR A 393 26.91 25.87 -1.64
C THR A 393 26.67 25.05 -2.91
N LYS A 394 26.87 25.67 -4.08
CA LYS A 394 26.88 24.93 -5.36
C LYS A 394 27.95 23.83 -5.36
N GLU A 395 29.11 24.09 -4.77
CA GLU A 395 30.21 23.12 -4.65
C GLU A 395 29.79 21.93 -3.78
N SER A 396 29.24 22.17 -2.59
CA SER A 396 28.76 21.08 -1.72
C SER A 396 27.65 20.24 -2.37
N THR A 397 26.89 20.85 -3.28
CA THR A 397 25.80 20.19 -4.01
C THR A 397 26.35 19.20 -5.03
N GLU A 398 27.33 19.62 -5.83
CA GLU A 398 27.98 18.74 -6.80
C GLU A 398 28.86 17.69 -6.09
N GLU A 399 29.49 18.02 -4.96
CA GLU A 399 30.17 17.05 -4.09
C GLU A 399 29.21 15.97 -3.58
N PHE A 400 27.98 16.34 -3.18
CA PHE A 400 27.00 15.38 -2.69
C PHE A 400 26.47 14.47 -3.80
N LEU A 401 26.24 15.02 -5.01
CA LEU A 401 25.86 14.21 -6.17
C LEU A 401 26.97 13.22 -6.56
N ALA A 402 28.23 13.67 -6.61
CA ALA A 402 29.39 12.79 -6.87
C ALA A 402 29.57 11.73 -5.77
N LEU A 403 29.25 12.07 -4.51
CA LEU A 403 29.26 11.12 -3.40
C LEU A 403 28.22 10.02 -3.60
N ILE A 404 27.00 10.34 -4.02
CA ILE A 404 25.95 9.35 -4.31
C ILE A 404 26.41 8.37 -5.40
N GLU A 405 26.97 8.88 -6.49
CA GLU A 405 27.51 8.05 -7.57
C GLU A 405 28.64 7.14 -7.06
N SER A 406 29.56 7.68 -6.27
CA SER A 406 30.67 6.93 -5.67
C SER A 406 30.19 5.85 -4.71
N ILE A 407 29.18 6.15 -3.88
CA ILE A 407 28.55 5.16 -2.99
C ILE A 407 27.95 4.04 -3.81
N ASN A 408 27.21 4.35 -4.89
CA ASN A 408 26.56 3.36 -5.74
C ASN A 408 27.57 2.49 -6.50
N ALA A 409 28.68 3.07 -7.00
CA ALA A 409 29.72 2.36 -7.72
C ALA A 409 30.69 1.56 -6.82
N SER A 410 30.76 1.85 -5.52
CA SER A 410 31.70 1.20 -4.63
C SER A 410 31.42 -0.31 -4.49
N THR A 411 32.49 -1.09 -4.57
CA THR A 411 32.52 -2.56 -4.47
C THR A 411 33.44 -3.07 -3.35
N ASP A 412 34.12 -2.16 -2.63
CA ASP A 412 35.02 -2.49 -1.52
C ASP A 412 34.51 -1.95 -0.18
N ARG A 413 34.59 -2.80 0.84
CA ARG A 413 34.15 -2.49 2.22
C ARG A 413 34.88 -1.30 2.83
N LYS A 414 36.22 -1.27 2.73
CA LYS A 414 37.03 -0.23 3.39
C LYS A 414 36.87 1.10 2.67
N GLU A 415 36.83 1.08 1.34
CA GLU A 415 36.57 2.25 0.53
C GLU A 415 35.21 2.87 0.86
N LEU A 416 34.13 2.08 0.82
CA LEU A 416 32.79 2.55 1.12
C LEU A 416 32.69 3.14 2.53
N LYS A 417 33.24 2.43 3.52
CA LYS A 417 33.27 2.91 4.91
C LYS A 417 34.00 4.26 5.02
N ASN A 418 35.21 4.35 4.46
CA ASN A 418 36.00 5.58 4.49
C ASN A 418 35.31 6.74 3.77
N LEU A 419 34.62 6.45 2.66
CA LEU A 419 33.86 7.43 1.89
C LEU A 419 32.72 8.01 2.74
N ILE A 420 31.94 7.16 3.40
CA ILE A 420 30.84 7.58 4.28
C ILE A 420 31.36 8.37 5.48
N GLU A 421 32.42 7.88 6.15
CA GLU A 421 33.00 8.55 7.34
C GLU A 421 33.56 9.93 7.01
N LYS A 422 34.30 10.08 5.90
CA LYS A 422 34.85 11.37 5.46
C LYS A 422 33.76 12.35 5.06
N SER A 423 32.68 11.86 4.45
CA SER A 423 31.58 12.68 3.96
C SER A 423 30.42 12.81 4.96
N SER A 424 30.60 12.36 6.21
CA SER A 424 29.53 12.28 7.22
C SER A 424 28.81 13.61 7.45
N SER A 425 29.55 14.73 7.48
CA SER A 425 28.96 16.07 7.62
C SER A 425 28.15 16.48 6.38
N LEU A 426 28.63 16.14 5.18
CA LEU A 426 27.93 16.41 3.93
C LEU A 426 26.62 15.60 3.87
N ILE A 427 26.69 14.31 4.20
CA ILE A 427 25.50 13.43 4.30
C ILE A 427 24.51 14.02 5.29
N GLY A 428 24.93 14.43 6.50
CA GLY A 428 24.04 15.02 7.51
C GLY A 428 23.33 16.31 7.07
N LYS A 429 23.92 17.09 6.15
CA LYS A 429 23.29 18.30 5.60
C LYS A 429 22.16 17.99 4.61
N TYR A 430 22.36 16.99 3.76
CA TYR A 430 21.43 16.65 2.67
C TYR A 430 20.44 15.54 3.04
N SER A 431 20.87 14.60 3.89
CA SER A 431 20.09 13.44 4.34
C SER A 431 20.43 13.10 5.81
N PRO A 432 19.83 13.82 6.77
CA PRO A 432 19.85 13.44 8.17
C PRO A 432 19.53 11.96 8.41
N LEU A 433 18.56 11.39 7.68
CA LEU A 433 18.19 9.98 7.83
C LEU A 433 19.33 9.03 7.44
N MET A 434 19.99 9.28 6.30
CA MET A 434 21.15 8.48 5.87
C MET A 434 22.32 8.65 6.83
N HIS A 435 22.51 9.86 7.36
CA HIS A 435 23.54 10.12 8.37
C HIS A 435 23.30 9.28 9.63
N GLU A 436 22.08 9.29 10.20
CA GLU A 436 21.73 8.45 11.36
C GLU A 436 21.95 6.96 11.06
N ASN A 437 21.48 6.47 9.90
CA ASN A 437 21.61 5.08 9.50
C ASN A 437 23.06 4.60 9.37
N THR A 438 23.99 5.52 9.11
CA THR A 438 25.40 5.24 8.84
C THR A 438 26.35 5.66 9.97
N LYS A 439 25.85 6.09 11.14
CA LYS A 439 26.70 6.52 12.27
C LYS A 439 27.64 5.44 12.82
N ASN A 440 27.22 4.17 12.79
CA ASN A 440 28.01 3.06 13.29
C ASN A 440 28.14 1.95 12.24
N LEU A 441 29.29 1.93 11.57
CA LEU A 441 29.65 0.94 10.55
C LEU A 441 30.70 -0.06 11.04
N ASN A 442 31.04 -0.02 12.33
CA ASN A 442 32.03 -0.93 12.89
C ASN A 442 31.47 -2.35 12.93
N ASN A 443 32.30 -3.33 12.58
CA ASN A 443 31.96 -4.76 12.54
C ASN A 443 30.93 -5.19 11.49
N LEU A 444 30.37 -4.26 10.71
CA LEU A 444 29.51 -4.59 9.58
C LEU A 444 30.32 -5.09 8.38
N ASP A 445 29.77 -6.03 7.62
CA ASP A 445 30.31 -6.46 6.33
C ASP A 445 29.99 -5.47 5.20
N PHE A 446 30.39 -5.78 3.97
CA PHE A 446 30.17 -4.89 2.83
C PHE A 446 28.68 -4.70 2.50
N GLU A 447 27.90 -5.78 2.48
CA GLU A 447 26.48 -5.76 2.11
C GLU A 447 25.66 -5.04 3.18
N GLU A 448 25.99 -5.24 4.45
CA GLU A 448 25.38 -4.53 5.58
C GLU A 448 25.65 -3.02 5.52
N ILE A 449 26.87 -2.60 5.19
CA ILE A 449 27.20 -1.18 4.99
C ILE A 449 26.45 -0.64 3.77
N LYS A 450 26.48 -1.36 2.65
CA LYS A 450 25.82 -0.97 1.40
C LYS A 450 24.31 -0.81 1.61
N GLY A 451 23.68 -1.72 2.34
CA GLY A 451 22.25 -1.66 2.68
C GLY A 451 21.88 -0.46 3.56
N LYS A 452 22.81 0.10 4.35
CA LYS A 452 22.58 1.29 5.17
C LYS A 452 22.70 2.61 4.41
N CYS A 453 23.36 2.61 3.26
CA CYS A 453 23.58 3.80 2.43
C CYS A 453 23.02 3.64 1.01
N GLN A 454 22.15 2.65 0.79
CA GLN A 454 21.59 2.37 -0.52
C GLN A 454 20.72 3.56 -0.97
N CYS A 455 20.89 4.02 -2.21
CA CYS A 455 20.14 5.15 -2.71
C CYS A 455 19.85 5.05 -4.20
N ILE A 456 18.79 5.73 -4.63
CA ILE A 456 18.49 6.01 -6.03
C ILE A 456 18.57 7.51 -6.28
N LEU A 457 19.14 7.89 -7.42
CA LEU A 457 19.20 9.27 -7.88
C LEU A 457 18.32 9.42 -9.12
N ILE A 458 17.29 10.25 -9.02
CA ILE A 458 16.41 10.61 -10.13
C ILE A 458 17.02 11.81 -10.86
N PRO A 459 17.39 11.66 -12.15
CA PRO A 459 18.04 12.72 -12.90
C PRO A 459 17.07 13.84 -13.27
N ALA A 460 17.58 15.07 -13.42
CA ALA A 460 16.77 16.28 -13.65
C ALA A 460 16.20 16.44 -15.08
N ILE A 461 16.46 15.51 -16.01
CA ILE A 461 16.30 15.64 -17.48
C ILE A 461 14.90 16.09 -17.92
#